data_AF-W8RX07-F1
#
_entry.id   AF-W8RX07-F1
#
_cell.length_a   1.000
_cell.length_b   1.000
_cell.length_c   1.000
_cell.angle_alpha   90.00
_cell.angle_beta   90.00
_cell.angle_gamma   90.00
#
_symmetry.space_group_name_H-M   'P 1'
#
loop_
_entity.id
_entity.type
_entity.pdbx_description
1 polymer ?
#
loop_
_entity_poly.entity_id
_entity_poly.type
_entity_poly.pdbx_seq_one_letter_code
_entity_poly.pdbx_strand_id
1 'polypeptide(L)'
;MTTMPDAPQQRWITRHVTYRLPIIGRMAREVVDGPVDNAFAAILGIVAAVASAVFLFGYPALIFVGLAATALMFITLVRITLG
;
A
#
# COMPACT_ATOMS: atom_id res chain seq x y z
N MET A 1 -30.62 22.21 28.57
CA MET A 1 -29.92 22.04 27.29
C MET A 1 -28.78 21.07 27.52
N THR A 2 -28.96 19.80 27.13
CA THR A 2 -27.99 18.71 27.35
C THR A 2 -27.01 18.67 26.19
N THR A 3 -25.74 18.94 26.43
CA THR A 3 -24.65 18.82 25.46
C THR A 3 -24.34 17.33 25.23
N MET A 4 -24.71 16.80 24.05
CA MET A 4 -24.20 15.50 23.58
C MET A 4 -22.68 15.58 23.40
N PRO A 5 -21.90 14.56 23.80
CA PRO A 5 -20.49 14.49 23.46
C PRO A 5 -20.34 14.29 21.95
N ASP A 6 -19.56 15.14 21.29
CA ASP A 6 -19.18 14.95 19.89
C ASP A 6 -18.51 13.58 19.72
N ALA A 7 -19.12 12.71 18.91
CA ALA A 7 -18.54 11.42 18.56
C ALA A 7 -17.21 11.61 17.82
N PRO A 8 -16.18 10.76 18.04
CA PRO A 8 -14.89 10.92 17.40
C PRO A 8 -15.06 10.80 15.87
N GLN A 9 -14.76 11.88 15.14
CA GLN A 9 -14.72 11.88 13.69
C GLN A 9 -13.66 10.87 13.23
N GLN A 10 -14.13 9.67 12.88
CA GLN A 10 -13.33 8.63 12.27
C GLN A 10 -12.70 9.16 10.97
N ARG A 11 -11.36 9.17 10.93
CA ARG A 11 -10.51 9.47 9.77
C ARG A 11 -10.72 8.44 8.63
N TRP A 12 -11.88 8.48 7.99
CA TRP A 12 -12.34 7.48 6.99
C TRP A 12 -12.08 7.87 5.53
N ILE A 13 -11.29 8.92 5.29
CA ILE A 13 -11.05 9.41 3.92
C ILE A 13 -10.11 8.48 3.13
N THR A 14 -9.32 7.63 3.80
CA THR A 14 -8.35 6.74 3.14
C THR A 14 -8.96 5.48 2.52
N ARG A 15 -10.19 5.08 2.90
CA ARG A 15 -10.78 3.80 2.43
C ARG A 15 -11.33 3.86 1.00
N HIS A 16 -11.69 5.03 0.50
CA HIS A 16 -12.44 5.14 -0.76
C HIS A 16 -11.57 5.15 -2.03
N VAL A 17 -10.30 5.56 -1.93
CA VAL A 17 -9.40 5.64 -3.08
C VAL A 17 -8.67 4.31 -3.32
N THR A 18 -8.22 3.65 -2.27
CA THR A 18 -7.48 2.37 -2.37
C THR A 18 -8.36 1.23 -2.91
N TYR A 19 -9.66 1.23 -2.62
CA TYR A 19 -10.60 0.19 -3.06
C TYR A 19 -11.10 0.33 -4.51
N ARG A 20 -10.72 1.40 -5.23
CA ARG A 20 -11.16 1.61 -6.63
C ARG A 20 -10.19 1.09 -7.68
N LEU A 21 -8.97 0.69 -7.32
CA LEU A 21 -8.10 -0.01 -8.26
C LEU A 21 -8.48 -1.50 -8.29
N PRO A 22 -8.95 -2.05 -9.42
CA PRO A 22 -9.54 -3.40 -9.47
C PRO A 22 -8.55 -4.51 -9.07
N ILE A 23 -7.25 -4.30 -9.32
CA ILE A 23 -6.21 -5.30 -9.01
C ILE A 23 -5.57 -5.01 -7.64
N ILE A 24 -5.13 -3.77 -7.41
CA ILE A 24 -4.44 -3.39 -6.16
C ILE A 24 -5.41 -3.34 -4.97
N GLY A 25 -6.64 -2.85 -5.16
CA GLY A 25 -7.66 -2.78 -4.13
C GLY A 25 -8.21 -4.15 -3.74
N ARG A 26 -8.27 -5.10 -4.69
CA ARG A 26 -8.64 -6.49 -4.40
C ARG A 26 -7.54 -7.19 -3.58
N MET A 27 -6.29 -7.09 -4.00
CA MET A 27 -5.14 -7.62 -3.26
C MET A 27 -5.07 -7.00 -1.86
N ALA A 28 -5.20 -5.68 -1.73
CA ALA A 28 -5.21 -5.00 -0.44
C ALA A 28 -6.34 -5.47 0.48
N ARG A 29 -7.54 -5.72 -0.07
CA ARG A 29 -8.66 -6.30 0.70
C ARG A 29 -8.36 -7.72 1.15
N GLU A 30 -7.82 -8.56 0.27
CA GLU A 30 -7.48 -9.96 0.57
C GLU A 30 -6.33 -10.08 1.57
N VAL A 31 -5.42 -9.11 1.62
CA VAL A 31 -4.32 -9.03 2.61
C VAL A 31 -4.82 -8.56 3.98
N VAL A 32 -5.77 -7.62 4.02
CA VAL A 32 -6.27 -7.04 5.28
C VAL A 32 -7.37 -7.90 5.92
N ASP A 33 -8.30 -8.41 5.11
CA ASP A 33 -9.48 -9.14 5.58
C ASP A 33 -9.32 -10.67 5.43
N GLY A 34 -8.25 -11.16 4.77
CA GLY A 34 -8.04 -12.59 4.48
C GLY A 34 -7.06 -13.30 5.42
N PRO A 35 -6.86 -14.63 5.22
CA PRO A 35 -5.90 -15.43 5.98
C PRO A 35 -4.45 -14.92 5.82
N VAL A 36 -3.59 -15.20 6.80
CA VAL A 36 -2.18 -14.75 6.83
C VAL A 36 -1.42 -15.13 5.53
N ASP A 37 -1.76 -16.26 4.93
CA ASP A 37 -1.16 -16.73 3.67
C ASP A 37 -1.36 -15.76 2.50
N ASN A 38 -2.43 -14.96 2.52
CA ASN A 38 -2.71 -13.97 1.49
C ASN A 38 -1.70 -12.81 1.52
N ALA A 39 -1.20 -12.45 2.71
CA ALA A 39 -0.16 -11.44 2.85
C ALA A 39 1.16 -11.91 2.22
N PHE A 40 1.53 -13.18 2.44
CA PHE A 40 2.70 -13.79 1.81
C PHE A 40 2.54 -13.87 0.29
N ALA A 41 1.36 -14.29 -0.19
CA ALA A 41 1.06 -14.33 -1.62
C ALA A 41 1.18 -12.94 -2.28
N ALA A 42 0.72 -11.88 -1.60
CA ALA A 42 0.84 -10.51 -2.11
C ALA A 42 2.31 -10.05 -2.19
N ILE A 43 3.13 -10.33 -1.17
CA ILE A 43 4.55 -10.00 -1.18
C ILE A 43 5.25 -10.74 -2.32
N LEU A 44 5.02 -12.05 -2.45
CA LEU A 44 5.58 -12.85 -3.54
C LEU A 44 5.14 -12.35 -4.91
N GLY A 45 3.87 -11.93 -5.05
CA GLY A 45 3.35 -11.33 -6.27
C GLY A 45 4.07 -10.04 -6.66
N ILE A 46 4.36 -9.16 -5.69
CA ILE A 46 5.11 -7.92 -5.94
C ILE A 46 6.55 -8.25 -6.35
N VAL A 47 7.21 -9.17 -5.64
CA VAL A 47 8.58 -9.60 -5.97
C VAL A 47 8.64 -10.21 -7.37
N ALA A 48 7.68 -11.07 -7.71
CA ALA A 48 7.58 -11.65 -9.04
C ALA A 48 7.35 -10.59 -10.12
N ALA A 49 6.45 -9.63 -9.89
CA ALA A 49 6.20 -8.54 -10.83
C ALA A 49 7.45 -7.68 -11.08
N VAL A 50 8.20 -7.37 -10.01
CA VAL A 50 9.49 -6.66 -10.12
C VAL A 50 10.50 -7.49 -10.91
N ALA A 51 10.65 -8.78 -10.58
CA ALA A 51 11.55 -9.66 -11.29
C ALA A 51 11.20 -9.73 -12.79
N SER A 52 9.92 -9.91 -13.14
CA SER A 52 9.45 -9.90 -14.53
C SER A 52 9.74 -8.56 -15.23
N ALA A 53 9.54 -7.44 -14.56
CA ALA A 53 9.87 -6.12 -15.11
C ALA A 53 11.39 -5.98 -15.39
N VAL A 54 12.23 -6.48 -14.49
CA VAL A 54 13.69 -6.50 -14.67
C VAL A 54 14.09 -7.43 -15.82
N PHE A 55 13.46 -8.59 -15.95
CA PHE A 55 13.74 -9.48 -17.09
C PHE A 55 13.32 -8.87 -18.43
N LEU A 56 12.21 -8.15 -18.49
CA LEU A 56 11.69 -7.59 -19.74
C LEU A 56 12.36 -6.27 -20.14
N PHE A 57 12.68 -5.41 -19.18
CA PHE A 57 13.19 -4.05 -19.43
C PHE A 57 14.62 -3.81 -18.94
N GLY A 58 15.20 -4.72 -18.15
CA GLY A 58 16.59 -4.62 -17.68
C GLY A 58 16.86 -3.45 -16.73
N TYR A 59 17.94 -2.71 -17.01
CA TYR A 59 18.42 -1.61 -16.18
C TYR A 59 17.38 -0.49 -15.93
N PRO A 60 16.61 -0.04 -16.94
CA PRO A 60 15.49 0.88 -16.73
C PRO A 60 14.53 0.47 -15.60
N ALA A 61 14.12 -0.81 -15.55
CA ALA A 61 13.20 -1.28 -14.50
C ALA A 61 13.83 -1.16 -13.11
N LEU A 62 15.13 -1.44 -12.97
CA LEU A 62 15.84 -1.28 -11.70
C LEU A 62 15.86 0.18 -11.23
N ILE A 63 16.02 1.14 -12.14
CA ILE A 63 15.97 2.57 -11.81
C ILE A 63 14.59 2.92 -11.25
N PHE A 64 13.52 2.51 -11.93
CA PHE A 64 12.15 2.80 -11.48
C PHE A 64 11.83 2.16 -10.13
N VAL A 65 12.23 0.90 -9.93
CA VAL A 65 12.05 0.20 -8.65
C VAL A 65 12.83 0.89 -7.53
N GLY A 66 14.06 1.31 -7.80
CA GLY A 66 14.88 2.07 -6.86
C GLY A 66 14.22 3.39 -6.46
N LEU A 67 13.76 4.18 -7.44
CA LEU A 67 13.06 5.45 -7.20
C LEU A 67 11.77 5.25 -6.40
N ALA A 68 10.99 4.22 -6.72
CA ALA A 68 9.78 3.89 -5.98
C ALA A 68 10.09 3.53 -4.52
N ALA A 69 11.11 2.70 -4.27
CA ALA A 69 11.55 2.35 -2.93
C ALA A 69 12.07 3.57 -2.14
N THR A 70 12.83 4.47 -2.79
CA THR A 70 13.28 5.72 -2.17
C THR A 70 12.10 6.60 -1.75
N ALA A 71 11.12 6.80 -2.63
CA ALA A 71 9.92 7.58 -2.29
C ALA A 71 9.14 6.94 -1.14
N LEU A 72 8.98 5.62 -1.15
CA LEU A 72 8.28 4.87 -0.10
C LEU A 72 8.99 4.99 1.25
N MET A 73 10.32 4.91 1.26
CA MET A 73 11.12 5.12 2.47
C MET A 73 11.00 6.56 2.98
N PHE A 74 11.04 7.55 2.09
CA PHE A 74 10.90 8.96 2.48
C PHE A 74 9.53 9.21 3.13
N ILE A 75 8.45 8.70 2.53
CA ILE A 75 7.10 8.76 3.11
C ILE A 75 7.08 8.08 4.49
N THR A 76 7.72 6.91 4.62
CA THR A 76 7.80 6.18 5.89
C THR A 76 8.49 7.01 6.96
N LEU A 77 9.62 7.63 6.64
CA LEU A 77 10.34 8.51 7.56
C LEU A 77 9.51 9.74 7.96
N VAL A 78 8.85 10.38 7.00
CA VAL A 78 7.96 11.51 7.28
C VAL A 78 6.82 11.09 8.21
N ARG A 79 6.22 9.92 7.97
CA ARG A 79 5.15 9.37 8.83
C ARG A 79 5.64 9.10 10.24
N ILE A 80 6.80 8.47 10.39
CA ILE A 80 7.43 8.23 11.70
C ILE A 80 7.72 9.55 12.41
N THR A 81 8.17 10.55 11.68
CA THR A 81 8.50 11.88 12.24
C THR A 81 7.26 12.64 12.72
N LEU A 82 6.11 12.44 12.07
CA LEU A 82 4.86 13.13 12.38
C LEU A 82 4.02 12.46 13.49
N GLY A 83 4.30 11.19 13.83
CA GLY A 83 3.52 10.41 14.82
C GLY A 83 2.32 9.71 14.21
#